data_AF-A0A2N8BRN5-F1
#
_entry.id   AF-A0A2N8BRN5-F1
#
_cell.length_a   1.000
_cell.length_b   1.000
_cell.length_c   1.000
_cell.angle_alpha   90.00
_cell.angle_beta   90.00
_cell.angle_gamma   90.00
#
_symmetry.space_group_name_H-M   'P 1'
#
loop_
_entity.id
_entity.type
_entity.pdbx_description
1 polymer ?
#
loop_
_entity_poly.entity_id
_entity_poly.type
_entity_poly.pdbx_seq_one_letter_code
_entity_poly.pdbx_strand_id
1 'polypeptide(L)'
;ALNHASMIEGIRHSRAECIRFKHSDPEDLDRRLSEIAPDRPKLVAFESVYSMDGDIAPIEEILDVCERHGAMSYLDEVHGVGLYGPRG
;
A
#
# COMPACT_ATOMS: atom_id res chain seq x y z
N ALA A 1 -1.48 5.45 8.67
CA ALA A 1 -1.92 6.87 8.77
C ALA A 1 -0.99 7.79 8.01
N LEU A 2 0.05 7.21 7.41
CA LEU A 2 1.21 7.91 6.91
C LEU A 2 1.18 8.04 5.38
N ASN A 3 0.24 7.36 4.71
CA ASN A 3 -0.04 7.63 3.30
C ASN A 3 -0.38 9.12 3.11
N HIS A 4 0.10 9.66 2.01
CA HIS A 4 -0.02 11.05 1.64
C HIS A 4 -1.49 11.49 1.60
N ALA A 5 -1.73 12.77 1.90
CA ALA A 5 -3.07 13.33 1.98
C ALA A 5 -3.86 13.13 0.67
N SER A 6 -3.20 13.19 -0.49
CA SER A 6 -3.85 12.93 -1.79
C SER A 6 -4.44 11.53 -1.88
N MET A 7 -3.73 10.49 -1.41
CA MET A 7 -4.21 9.12 -1.41
C MET A 7 -5.39 8.97 -0.45
N ILE A 8 -5.29 9.55 0.75
CA ILE A 8 -6.37 9.53 1.74
C ILE A 8 -7.64 10.17 1.18
N GLU A 9 -7.51 11.33 0.53
CA GLU A 9 -8.63 12.01 -0.10
C GLU A 9 -9.19 11.19 -1.27
N GLY A 10 -8.35 10.59 -2.13
CA GLY A 10 -8.80 9.71 -3.21
C GLY A 10 -9.62 8.52 -2.70
N ILE A 11 -9.14 7.85 -1.64
CA ILE A 11 -9.86 6.75 -0.99
C ILE A 11 -11.20 7.22 -0.44
N ARG A 12 -11.24 8.38 0.25
CA ARG A 12 -12.50 8.96 0.76
C ARG A 12 -13.51 9.24 -0.35
N HIS A 13 -13.07 9.84 -1.46
CA HIS A 13 -13.93 10.17 -2.59
C HIS A 13 -14.42 8.94 -3.35
N SER A 14 -13.66 7.84 -3.34
CA SER A 14 -14.07 6.58 -3.96
C SER A 14 -15.33 5.95 -3.32
N ARG A 15 -15.60 6.28 -2.05
CA ARG A 15 -16.66 5.67 -1.21
C ARG A 15 -16.53 4.15 -1.05
N ALA A 16 -15.41 3.56 -1.45
CA ALA A 16 -15.10 2.17 -1.18
C ALA A 16 -14.91 1.94 0.32
N GLU A 17 -15.13 0.70 0.76
CA GLU A 17 -14.73 0.29 2.10
C GLU A 17 -13.21 0.45 2.25
N CYS A 18 -12.78 1.11 3.32
CA CYS A 18 -11.38 1.37 3.59
C CYS A 18 -10.96 0.63 4.86
N ILE A 19 -10.03 -0.31 4.70
CA ILE A 19 -9.41 -1.05 5.80
C ILE A 19 -7.96 -0.57 5.91
N ARG A 20 -7.55 -0.17 7.11
CA ARG A 20 -6.20 0.32 7.38
C ARG A 20 -5.38 -0.79 8.01
N PHE A 21 -4.22 -1.08 7.43
CA PHE A 21 -3.20 -1.92 8.05
C PHE A 21 -2.15 -1.03 8.75
N LYS A 22 -1.38 -1.62 9.66
CA LYS A 22 -0.27 -0.98 10.35
C LYS A 22 0.80 -0.56 9.36
N HIS A 23 1.52 0.52 9.71
CA HIS A 23 2.56 1.09 8.85
C HIS A 23 3.64 0.06 8.52
N SER A 24 3.93 -0.14 7.24
CA SER A 24 4.98 -1.03 6.73
C SER A 24 4.97 -2.43 7.37
N ASP A 25 3.78 -2.99 7.63
CA ASP A 25 3.58 -4.27 8.32
C ASP A 25 2.87 -5.29 7.41
N PRO A 26 3.63 -6.15 6.69
CA PRO A 26 3.09 -7.19 5.81
C PRO A 26 2.25 -8.24 6.56
N GLU A 27 2.56 -8.52 7.83
CA GLU A 27 1.80 -9.49 8.63
C GLU A 27 0.41 -8.94 8.99
N ASP A 28 0.32 -7.67 9.38
CA ASP A 28 -0.96 -7.03 9.58
C ASP A 28 -1.76 -6.93 8.28
N LEU A 29 -1.10 -6.61 7.16
CA LEU A 29 -1.73 -6.59 5.84
C LEU A 29 -2.33 -7.97 5.50
N ASP A 30 -1.56 -9.05 5.66
CA ASP A 30 -2.00 -10.43 5.39
C ASP A 30 -3.23 -10.79 6.23
N ARG A 31 -3.18 -10.45 7.53
CA ARG A 31 -4.31 -10.62 8.44
C ARG A 31 -5.55 -9.85 7.98
N ARG A 32 -5.41 -8.57 7.61
CA ARG A 32 -6.53 -7.76 7.11
C ARG A 32 -7.15 -8.33 5.84
N LEU A 33 -6.33 -8.78 4.89
CA LEU A 33 -6.81 -9.33 3.64
C LEU A 33 -7.49 -10.69 3.84
N SER A 34 -7.04 -11.50 4.81
CA SER A 34 -7.65 -12.79 5.14
C SER A 34 -9.09 -12.69 5.66
N GLU A 35 -9.47 -11.52 6.20
CA GLU A 35 -10.82 -11.24 6.70
C GLU A 35 -11.80 -10.88 5.55
N ILE A 36 -11.30 -10.68 4.33
CA ILE A 36 -12.07 -10.24 3.17
C ILE A 36 -12.42 -11.45 2.29
N ALA A 37 -13.66 -11.50 1.80
CA ALA A 37 -14.09 -12.56 0.88
C ALA A 37 -13.17 -12.66 -0.36
N PRO A 38 -12.74 -13.88 -0.76
CA PRO A 38 -11.77 -14.06 -1.85
C PRO A 38 -12.17 -13.44 -3.18
N ASP A 39 -13.46 -13.48 -3.53
CA ASP A 39 -14.05 -12.97 -4.76
C ASP A 39 -14.25 -11.45 -4.77
N ARG A 40 -14.14 -10.80 -3.61
CA ARG A 40 -14.27 -9.35 -3.50
C ARG A 40 -13.03 -8.66 -4.12
N PRO A 41 -13.20 -7.66 -5.01
CA PRO A 41 -12.09 -6.86 -5.53
C PRO A 41 -11.39 -6.09 -4.41
N LYS A 42 -10.05 -6.07 -4.45
CA LYS A 42 -9.19 -5.47 -3.40
C LYS A 42 -8.11 -4.62 -4.06
N LEU A 43 -7.84 -3.45 -3.47
CA LEU A 43 -6.73 -2.57 -3.84
C LEU A 43 -5.93 -2.22 -2.58
N VAL A 44 -4.64 -2.52 -2.59
CA VAL A 44 -3.68 -2.16 -1.54
C VAL A 44 -2.90 -0.95 -2.01
N ALA A 45 -2.97 0.16 -1.29
CA ALA A 45 -2.31 1.42 -1.63
C ALA A 45 -1.30 1.83 -0.57
N PHE A 46 -0.04 2.05 -0.98
CA PHE A 46 1.08 2.39 -0.10
C PHE A 46 2.15 3.23 -0.84
N GLU A 47 3.15 3.71 -0.12
CA GLU A 47 4.26 4.51 -0.68
C GLU A 47 5.55 3.69 -0.66
N SER A 48 6.45 3.95 -1.61
CA SER A 48 7.80 3.37 -1.64
C SER A 48 8.69 3.98 -0.54
N VAL A 49 8.65 5.31 -0.41
CA VAL A 49 9.38 6.11 0.58
C VAL A 49 8.41 7.09 1.22
N TYR A 50 8.25 7.02 2.54
CA TYR A 50 7.32 7.89 3.27
C TYR A 50 7.99 9.22 3.62
N SER A 51 7.39 10.33 3.17
CA SER A 51 8.03 11.65 3.12
C SER A 51 8.50 12.24 4.44
N MET A 52 7.78 11.95 5.53
CA MET A 52 8.03 12.57 6.83
C MET A 52 9.16 11.88 7.60
N ASP A 53 9.17 10.54 7.59
CA ASP A 53 10.11 9.74 8.36
C ASP A 53 11.28 9.23 7.48
N GLY A 54 11.11 9.24 6.16
CA GLY A 54 12.10 8.79 5.17
C GLY A 54 12.29 7.27 5.15
N ASP A 55 11.41 6.52 5.82
CA ASP A 55 11.48 5.06 5.83
C ASP A 55 10.99 4.46 4.50
N ILE A 56 11.60 3.33 4.14
CA ILE A 56 11.35 2.60 2.90
C ILE A 56 10.42 1.43 3.21
N ALA A 57 9.36 1.28 2.42
CA ALA A 57 8.42 0.18 2.58
C ALA A 57 9.05 -1.18 2.24
N PRO A 58 8.62 -2.28 2.91
CA PRO A 58 8.96 -3.65 2.50
C PRO A 58 8.14 -4.05 1.26
N ILE A 59 8.54 -3.51 0.10
CA ILE A 59 7.76 -3.61 -1.15
C ILE A 59 7.57 -5.06 -1.58
N GLU A 60 8.64 -5.87 -1.58
CA GLU A 60 8.59 -7.27 -2.00
C GLU A 60 7.61 -8.06 -1.13
N GLU A 61 7.68 -7.91 0.19
CA GLU A 61 6.82 -8.62 1.13
C GLU A 61 5.35 -8.17 1.03
N ILE A 62 5.10 -6.87 0.77
CA ILE A 62 3.74 -6.36 0.52
C ILE A 62 3.18 -6.92 -0.78
N LEU A 63 3.98 -7.01 -1.85
CA LEU A 63 3.55 -7.56 -3.13
C LEU A 63 3.25 -9.06 -3.03
N ASP A 64 4.08 -9.83 -2.32
CA ASP A 64 3.83 -11.24 -2.03
C ASP A 64 2.48 -11.44 -1.32
N VAL A 65 2.16 -10.59 -0.33
CA VAL A 65 0.86 -10.61 0.34
C VAL A 65 -0.27 -10.27 -0.65
N CYS A 66 -0.09 -9.24 -1.48
CA CYS A 66 -1.10 -8.86 -2.48
C CYS A 66 -1.39 -10.01 -3.44
N GLU A 67 -0.37 -10.69 -3.96
CA GLU A 67 -0.52 -11.82 -4.87
C GLU A 67 -1.26 -12.99 -4.21
N ARG A 68 -0.92 -13.35 -2.97
CA ARG A 68 -1.61 -14.44 -2.23
C ARG A 68 -3.10 -14.21 -2.06
N HIS A 69 -3.53 -12.96 -1.91
CA HIS A 69 -4.92 -12.58 -1.65
C HIS A 69 -5.68 -12.08 -2.90
N GLY A 70 -5.03 -12.11 -4.06
CA GLY A 70 -5.58 -11.61 -5.33
C GLY A 70 -5.92 -10.11 -5.27
N ALA A 71 -5.11 -9.33 -4.56
CA ALA A 71 -5.27 -7.89 -4.43
C ALA A 71 -4.41 -7.16 -5.46
N MET A 72 -4.95 -6.08 -6.04
CA MET A 72 -4.18 -5.18 -6.88
C MET A 72 -3.35 -4.24 -6.00
N SER A 73 -2.09 -4.02 -6.34
CA SER A 73 -1.21 -3.08 -5.66
C SER A 73 -1.19 -1.71 -6.36
N TYR A 74 -1.20 -0.64 -5.58
CA TYR A 74 -0.95 0.73 -6.00
C TYR A 74 0.21 1.29 -5.16
N LEU A 75 1.31 1.64 -5.83
CA LEU A 75 2.53 2.14 -5.19
C LEU A 75 2.74 3.61 -5.59
N ASP A 76 2.80 4.50 -4.61
CA ASP A 76 3.23 5.88 -4.80
C ASP A 76 4.76 5.97 -4.75
N GLU A 77 5.36 6.41 -5.86
CA GLU A 77 6.81 6.57 -6.06
C GLU A 77 7.24 8.05 -6.04
N VAL A 78 6.41 8.98 -5.56
CA VAL A 78 6.72 10.43 -5.61
C VAL A 78 8.05 10.77 -4.93
N HIS A 79 8.38 10.11 -3.81
CA HIS A 79 9.65 10.30 -3.10
C HIS A 79 10.74 9.27 -3.49
N GLY A 80 10.44 8.36 -4.43
CA GLY A 80 11.36 7.35 -4.96
C GLY A 80 11.92 7.69 -6.34
N VAL A 81 11.06 8.21 -7.22
CA VAL A 81 11.36 8.47 -8.64
C VAL A 81 12.51 9.47 -8.81
N GLY A 82 13.44 9.13 -9.70
CA GLY A 82 14.65 9.93 -9.95
C GLY A 82 15.75 9.77 -8.90
N LEU A 83 15.48 9.08 -7.78
CA LEU A 83 16.39 8.96 -6.64
C LEU A 83 16.89 7.54 -6.41
N TYR A 84 16.04 6.53 -6.65
CA TYR A 84 16.36 5.12 -6.42
C TYR A 84 16.36 4.33 -7.73
N GLY A 85 17.10 3.21 -7.76
CA GLY A 85 17.30 2.41 -8.96
C GLY A 85 18.34 3.00 -9.93
N PRO A 86 18.92 2.19 -10.82
CA PRO A 86 20.03 2.62 -11.69
C PRO A 86 19.62 3.66 -12.74
N ARG A 87 18.33 4.00 -12.86
CA ARG A 87 17.79 4.95 -13.85
C ARG A 87 16.87 5.99 -13.22
N GLY A 88 16.87 6.09 -11.89
CA GLY A 88 15.79 6.75 -11.15
C GLY A 88 14.47 6.04 -11.35
#